data_AF-A0A2P2IZQ4-F1
#
_entry.id   AF-A0A2P2IZQ4-F1
#
_cell.length_a   1.000
_cell.length_b   1.000
_cell.length_c   1.000
_cell.angle_alpha   90.00
_cell.angle_beta   90.00
_cell.angle_gamma   90.00
#
_symmetry.space_group_name_H-M   'P 1'
#
loop_
_entity.id
_entity.type
_entity.pdbx_description
1 polymer ?
#
loop_
_entity_poly.entity_id
_entity_poly.type
_entity_poly.pdbx_seq_one_letter_code
_entity_poly.pdbx_strand_id
1 'polypeptide(L)'
;MGECGCIAPLTKMLDGKGSEEKEAAAKALSSLVLYAGNRRIFRKDERGIVSTVHLLDPLVQNLDKKYPVSILNSLVHSKKCRKQMIAAGASVNLKKLAEMDVEGAKKLLDYLGTGKIWGVFARP
;
A
#
# COMPACT_ATOMS: atom_id res chain seq x y z
N MET A 1 19.91 3.29 -3.50
CA MET A 1 19.36 1.96 -3.89
C MET A 1 18.14 2.07 -4.81
N GLY A 2 17.04 2.74 -4.47
CA GLY A 2 15.90 2.82 -5.42
C GLY A 2 16.10 3.76 -6.62
N GLU A 3 17.05 4.70 -6.55
CA GLU A 3 17.56 5.44 -7.72
C GLU A 3 18.37 4.55 -8.68
N CYS A 4 18.77 3.35 -8.25
CA CYS A 4 19.48 2.35 -9.07
C CYS A 4 18.52 1.43 -9.85
N GLY A 5 17.24 1.81 -9.99
CA GLY A 5 16.28 1.10 -10.84
C GLY A 5 15.66 -0.17 -10.23
N CYS A 6 15.91 -0.51 -8.95
CA CYS A 6 15.37 -1.73 -8.34
C CYS A 6 13.87 -1.67 -7.99
N ILE A 7 13.26 -0.48 -7.96
CA ILE A 7 11.84 -0.32 -7.63
C ILE A 7 10.94 -1.02 -8.66
N ALA A 8 11.22 -0.87 -9.95
CA ALA A 8 10.38 -1.45 -11.00
C ALA A 8 10.44 -2.99 -11.05
N PRO A 9 11.63 -3.64 -10.98
CA PRO A 9 11.72 -5.09 -10.82
C PRO A 9 10.99 -5.61 -9.57
N LEU A 10 11.20 -5.00 -8.41
CA LEU A 10 10.51 -5.41 -7.18
C LEU A 10 9.00 -5.26 -7.31
N THR A 11 8.53 -4.24 -8.01
CA THR A 11 7.10 -4.05 -8.25
C THR A 11 6.51 -5.18 -9.10
N LYS A 12 7.23 -5.65 -10.13
CA LYS A 12 6.80 -6.81 -10.93
C LYS A 12 6.75 -8.10 -10.09
N MET A 13 7.66 -8.26 -9.13
CA MET A 13 7.68 -9.42 -8.23
C MET A 13 6.47 -9.47 -7.29
N LEU A 14 5.78 -8.35 -7.02
CA LEU A 14 4.51 -8.35 -6.28
C LEU A 14 3.40 -9.12 -7.02
N ASP A 15 3.48 -9.18 -8.34
CA ASP A 15 2.57 -9.93 -9.22
C ASP A 15 3.11 -11.34 -9.55
N GLY A 16 4.19 -11.76 -8.88
CA GLY A 16 4.80 -13.08 -9.06
C GLY A 16 3.84 -14.24 -8.79
N LYS A 17 4.24 -15.46 -9.13
CA LYS A 17 3.42 -16.65 -8.83
C LYS A 17 3.68 -17.20 -7.43
N GLY A 18 4.92 -17.07 -6.94
CA GLY A 18 5.33 -17.57 -5.63
C GLY A 18 5.00 -16.60 -4.50
N SER A 19 4.52 -17.12 -3.35
CA SER A 19 4.30 -16.30 -2.16
C SER A 19 5.61 -15.74 -1.60
N GLU A 20 6.69 -16.52 -1.64
CA GLU A 20 8.02 -16.08 -1.18
C GLU A 20 8.55 -14.90 -2.01
N GLU A 21 8.35 -14.93 -3.33
CA GLU A 21 8.74 -13.85 -4.23
C GLU A 21 8.00 -12.55 -3.88
N LYS A 22 6.68 -12.65 -3.66
CA LYS A 22 5.83 -11.51 -3.26
C LYS A 22 6.24 -10.96 -1.91
N GLU A 23 6.47 -11.83 -0.94
CA GLU A 23 6.85 -11.42 0.42
C GLU A 23 8.23 -10.76 0.43
N ALA A 24 9.21 -11.34 -0.25
CA ALA A 24 10.55 -10.75 -0.39
C ALA A 24 10.47 -9.35 -1.03
N ALA A 25 9.68 -9.21 -2.09
CA ALA A 25 9.49 -7.93 -2.76
C ALA A 25 8.76 -6.90 -1.89
N ALA A 26 7.68 -7.29 -1.22
CA ALA A 26 6.93 -6.43 -0.31
C ALA A 26 7.82 -5.97 0.87
N LYS A 27 8.58 -6.88 1.47
CA LYS A 27 9.53 -6.57 2.54
C LYS A 27 10.59 -5.57 2.06
N ALA A 28 11.23 -5.83 0.92
CA ALA A 28 12.24 -4.94 0.37
C ALA A 28 11.68 -3.54 0.02
N LEU A 29 10.52 -3.48 -0.64
CA LEU A 29 9.86 -2.23 -0.97
C LEU A 29 9.45 -1.44 0.28
N SER A 30 8.97 -2.11 1.33
CA SER A 30 8.57 -1.46 2.58
C SER A 30 9.72 -0.68 3.23
N SER A 31 10.95 -1.21 3.16
CA SER A 31 12.16 -0.52 3.61
C SER A 31 12.60 0.59 2.65
N LEU A 32 12.51 0.33 1.33
CA LEU A 32 12.99 1.28 0.32
C LEU A 32 12.15 2.55 0.25
N VAL A 33 10.82 2.47 0.40
CA VAL A 33 9.93 3.64 0.30
C VAL A 33 9.99 4.58 1.51
N LEU A 34 10.75 4.22 2.56
CA LEU A 34 11.07 5.15 3.64
C LEU A 34 11.91 6.33 3.13
N TYR A 35 12.76 6.09 2.12
CA TYR A 35 13.56 7.12 1.47
C TYR A 35 12.74 7.92 0.44
N ALA A 36 12.78 9.24 0.52
CA ALA A 36 11.91 10.14 -0.26
C ALA A 36 12.06 9.98 -1.79
N GLY A 37 13.28 9.77 -2.30
CA GLY A 37 13.54 9.53 -3.72
C GLY A 37 12.85 8.27 -4.24
N ASN A 38 13.07 7.14 -3.55
CA ASN A 38 12.45 5.86 -3.88
C ASN A 38 10.92 5.92 -3.78
N ARG A 39 10.40 6.57 -2.72
CA ARG A 39 8.97 6.80 -2.54
C ARG A 39 8.38 7.57 -3.71
N ARG A 40 9.07 8.61 -4.19
CA ARG A 40 8.64 9.40 -5.35
C ARG A 40 8.60 8.56 -6.63
N ILE A 41 9.52 7.61 -6.79
CA ILE A 41 9.54 6.66 -7.92
C ILE A 41 8.35 5.70 -7.81
N PHE A 42 8.20 4.99 -6.69
CA PHE A 42 7.12 4.03 -6.49
C PHE A 42 5.73 4.67 -6.58
N ARG A 43 5.58 5.90 -6.08
CA ARG A 43 4.32 6.67 -6.17
C ARG A 43 3.83 6.88 -7.60
N LYS A 44 4.73 6.86 -8.60
CA LYS A 44 4.36 6.97 -10.02
C LYS A 44 3.96 5.63 -10.64
N ASP A 45 4.26 4.52 -9.97
CA ASP A 45 3.93 3.19 -10.44
C ASP A 45 2.50 2.81 -10.02
N GLU A 46 1.54 3.12 -10.87
CA GLU A 46 0.12 2.84 -10.61
C GLU A 46 -0.14 1.35 -10.42
N ARG A 47 0.54 0.51 -11.22
CA ARG A 47 0.42 -0.95 -11.12
C ARG A 47 0.96 -1.43 -9.79
N GLY A 48 2.11 -0.90 -9.35
CA GLY A 48 2.66 -1.24 -8.04
C GLY A 48 1.75 -0.92 -6.88
N ILE A 49 1.05 0.22 -6.92
CA ILE A 49 0.07 0.58 -5.90
C ILE A 49 -1.08 -0.43 -5.87
N VAL A 50 -1.66 -0.77 -7.02
CA VAL A 50 -2.76 -1.75 -7.11
C VAL A 50 -2.32 -3.14 -6.66
N SER A 51 -1.14 -3.58 -7.10
CA SER A 51 -0.56 -4.88 -6.71
C SER A 51 -0.35 -4.96 -5.20
N THR A 52 0.18 -3.89 -4.60
CA THR A 52 0.33 -3.81 -3.13
C THR A 52 -1.02 -3.87 -2.41
N VAL A 53 -2.07 -3.28 -2.97
CA VAL A 53 -3.44 -3.36 -2.40
C VAL A 53 -3.98 -4.78 -2.46
N HIS A 54 -3.76 -5.51 -3.55
CA HIS A 54 -4.17 -6.92 -3.64
C HIS A 54 -3.46 -7.79 -2.60
N LEU A 55 -2.21 -7.48 -2.23
CA LEU A 55 -1.50 -8.20 -1.17
C LEU A 55 -2.09 -7.98 0.24
N LEU A 56 -2.96 -6.98 0.42
CA LEU A 56 -3.71 -6.80 1.67
C LEU A 56 -4.80 -7.86 1.86
N ASP A 57 -5.22 -8.55 0.79
CA ASP A 57 -6.25 -9.57 0.89
C ASP A 57 -5.85 -10.61 1.96
N PRO A 58 -6.66 -10.79 3.02
CA PRO A 58 -6.39 -11.77 4.07
C PRO A 58 -6.30 -13.21 3.56
N LEU A 59 -6.82 -13.51 2.36
CA LEU A 59 -6.72 -14.82 1.72
C LEU A 59 -5.33 -15.09 1.11
N VAL A 60 -4.53 -14.05 0.85
CA VAL A 60 -3.15 -14.23 0.39
C VAL A 60 -2.30 -14.68 1.58
N GLN A 61 -2.01 -15.97 1.64
CA GLN A 61 -1.21 -16.61 2.70
C GLN A 61 0.29 -16.41 2.49
N ASN A 62 1.09 -16.79 3.49
CA ASN A 62 2.56 -16.74 3.45
C ASN A 62 3.13 -15.37 3.08
N LEU A 63 2.50 -14.31 3.62
CA LEU A 63 2.95 -12.93 3.47
C LEU A 63 2.57 -12.14 4.72
N ASP A 64 3.57 -11.58 5.40
CA ASP A 64 3.32 -10.66 6.51
C ASP A 64 2.71 -9.34 6.01
N LYS A 65 1.46 -9.11 6.42
CA LYS A 65 0.62 -8.00 5.94
C LYS A 65 1.13 -6.63 6.38
N LYS A 66 2.03 -6.56 7.36
CA LYS A 66 2.64 -5.29 7.76
C LYS A 66 3.45 -4.64 6.63
N TYR A 67 4.04 -5.44 5.73
CA TYR A 67 4.85 -4.91 4.63
C TYR A 67 4.02 -4.12 3.61
N PRO A 68 2.96 -4.68 2.98
CA PRO A 68 2.11 -3.91 2.08
C PRO A 68 1.39 -2.76 2.80
N VAL A 69 1.00 -2.92 4.07
CA VAL A 69 0.41 -1.83 4.86
C VAL A 69 1.42 -0.68 5.04
N SER A 70 2.67 -0.98 5.38
CA SER A 70 3.75 0.01 5.52
C SER A 70 4.02 0.76 4.21
N ILE A 71 4.08 0.04 3.08
CA ILE A 71 4.25 0.64 1.76
C ILE A 71 3.12 1.66 1.48
N LEU A 72 1.87 1.25 1.65
CA LEU A 72 0.72 2.11 1.34
C LEU A 72 0.61 3.30 2.31
N ASN A 73 0.94 3.12 3.58
CA ASN A 73 1.04 4.21 4.56
C ASN A 73 2.04 5.28 4.13
N SER A 74 3.17 4.91 3.51
CA SER A 74 4.13 5.89 3.00
C SER A 74 3.53 6.78 1.88
N LEU A 75 2.54 6.27 1.15
CA LEU A 75 1.96 6.93 -0.02
C LEU A 75 0.65 7.66 0.28
N VAL A 76 0.03 7.40 1.43
CA VAL A 76 -1.34 7.82 1.74
C VAL A 76 -1.52 9.34 1.75
N HIS A 77 -0.46 10.13 1.90
CA HIS A 77 -0.55 11.59 1.82
C HIS A 77 -0.81 12.10 0.38
N SER A 78 -0.57 11.29 -0.64
CA SER A 78 -0.89 11.61 -2.04
C SER A 78 -2.38 11.38 -2.33
N LYS A 79 -3.11 12.45 -2.70
CA LYS A 79 -4.53 12.37 -3.08
C LYS A 79 -4.77 11.40 -4.23
N LYS A 80 -3.85 11.35 -5.21
CA LYS A 80 -3.92 10.41 -6.34
C LYS A 80 -3.83 8.96 -5.84
N CYS A 81 -2.83 8.66 -5.00
CA CYS A 81 -2.61 7.30 -4.49
C CYS A 81 -3.76 6.84 -3.59
N ARG A 82 -4.33 7.71 -2.74
CA ARG A 82 -5.52 7.36 -1.96
C ARG A 82 -6.69 6.95 -2.85
N LYS A 83 -6.97 7.71 -3.92
CA LYS A 83 -8.03 7.34 -4.87
C LYS A 83 -7.78 5.98 -5.52
N GLN A 84 -6.54 5.70 -5.90
CA GLN A 84 -6.14 4.40 -6.46
C GLN A 84 -6.31 3.27 -5.45
N MET A 85 -5.89 3.47 -4.19
CA MET A 85 -6.07 2.49 -3.12
C MET A 85 -7.54 2.17 -2.88
N ILE A 86 -8.39 3.21 -2.82
CA ILE A 86 -9.84 3.05 -2.63
C ILE A 86 -10.46 2.31 -3.82
N ALA A 87 -10.11 2.70 -5.05
CA ALA A 87 -10.62 2.05 -6.27
C ALA A 87 -10.21 0.58 -6.38
N ALA A 88 -9.01 0.23 -5.89
CA ALA A 88 -8.53 -1.16 -5.82
C ALA A 88 -9.08 -1.96 -4.62
N GLY A 89 -9.99 -1.38 -3.82
CA GLY A 89 -10.67 -2.10 -2.74
C GLY A 89 -9.92 -2.17 -1.41
N ALA A 90 -8.88 -1.34 -1.19
CA ALA A 90 -8.06 -1.39 0.03
C ALA A 90 -8.87 -1.31 1.32
N SER A 91 -9.93 -0.51 1.36
CA SER A 91 -10.76 -0.31 2.55
C SER A 91 -11.43 -1.59 3.07
N VAL A 92 -11.78 -2.53 2.19
CA VAL A 92 -12.42 -3.80 2.62
C VAL A 92 -11.41 -4.67 3.33
N ASN A 93 -10.24 -4.87 2.72
CA ASN A 93 -9.15 -5.66 3.29
C ASN A 93 -8.64 -5.04 4.60
N LEU A 94 -8.47 -3.71 4.63
CA LEU A 94 -7.94 -3.01 5.80
C LEU A 94 -8.86 -3.06 7.03
N LYS A 95 -10.18 -3.15 6.86
CA LYS A 95 -11.09 -3.38 7.99
C LYS A 95 -10.78 -4.69 8.69
N LYS A 96 -10.70 -5.78 7.91
CA LYS A 96 -10.38 -7.10 8.42
C LYS A 96 -8.96 -7.17 8.99
N LEU A 97 -7.97 -6.55 8.33
CA LEU A 97 -6.61 -6.47 8.86
C LEU A 97 -6.52 -5.67 10.16
N ALA A 98 -7.34 -4.63 10.33
CA ALA A 98 -7.41 -3.86 11.57
C ALA A 98 -8.05 -4.65 12.72
N GLU A 99 -9.07 -5.48 12.43
CA GLU A 99 -9.64 -6.44 13.40
C GLU A 99 -8.64 -7.51 13.82
N MET A 100 -7.69 -7.85 12.94
CA MET A 100 -6.58 -8.78 13.20
C MET A 100 -5.35 -8.10 13.84
N ASP A 101 -5.46 -6.83 14.25
CA ASP A 101 -4.37 -6.03 14.85
C ASP A 101 -3.07 -5.98 14.01
N VAL A 102 -3.20 -6.02 12.68
CA VAL A 102 -2.04 -5.84 11.79
C VAL A 102 -1.49 -4.42 11.92
N GLU A 103 -0.18 -4.33 12.16
CA GLU A 103 0.52 -3.07 12.39
C GLU A 103 0.22 -2.03 11.29
N GLY A 104 -0.24 -0.85 11.71
CA GLY A 104 -0.52 0.27 10.82
C GLY A 104 -1.79 0.15 9.97
N ALA A 105 -2.53 -0.96 10.05
CA ALA A 105 -3.74 -1.18 9.22
C ALA A 105 -4.86 -0.20 9.60
N LYS A 106 -5.12 -0.03 10.89
CA LYS A 106 -6.12 0.94 11.40
C LYS A 106 -5.81 2.37 10.96
N LYS A 107 -4.55 2.80 11.14
CA LYS A 107 -4.08 4.13 10.71
C LYS A 107 -4.31 4.35 9.21
N LEU A 108 -3.97 3.36 8.37
CA LEU A 108 -4.16 3.45 6.93
C LEU A 108 -5.66 3.53 6.57
N LEU A 109 -6.49 2.72 7.22
CA LEU A 109 -7.94 2.74 7.04
C LEU A 109 -8.53 4.12 7.35
N ASP A 110 -8.13 4.73 8.46
CA ASP A 110 -8.60 6.05 8.88
C ASP A 110 -8.26 7.11 7.82
N TYR A 111 -7.02 7.12 7.32
CA TYR A 111 -6.60 8.04 6.25
C TYR A 111 -7.41 7.87 4.95
N LEU A 112 -7.81 6.66 4.61
CA LEU A 112 -8.67 6.42 3.44
C LEU A 112 -10.14 6.78 3.71
N GLY A 113 -10.60 6.70 4.96
CA GLY A 113 -11.94 7.07 5.42
C GLY A 113 -12.18 8.58 5.49
N THR A 114 -11.14 9.39 5.78
CA THR A 114 -11.25 10.87 5.92
C THR A 114 -11.79 11.59 4.67
N GLY A 115 -11.81 10.95 3.50
CA GLY A 115 -12.39 11.54 2.28
C GLY A 115 -13.90 11.78 2.34
N LYS A 116 -14.64 11.09 3.22
CA LYS A 116 -16.10 11.30 3.37
C LYS A 116 -16.46 12.50 4.26
N ILE A 117 -15.56 12.92 5.15
CA ILE A 117 -15.86 13.91 6.20
C ILE A 117 -15.71 15.36 5.69
N TRP A 118 -14.90 15.59 4.63
CA TRP A 118 -14.76 16.92 4.05
C TRP A 118 -15.99 17.40 3.24
N GLY A 119 -16.93 16.50 2.93
CA GLY A 119 -18.19 16.84 2.27
C GLY A 119 -19.23 17.49 3.18
N VAL A 120 -19.01 17.47 4.50
CA VAL A 120 -20.00 17.91 5.51
C VAL A 120 -19.64 19.28 6.13
N PHE A 121 -18.44 19.82 5.84
CA PHE A 121 -18.00 21.14 6.34
C PHE A 121 -17.80 22.19 5.24
N ALA A 122 -18.36 21.97 4.04
CA ALA A 122 -18.45 23.02 3.04
C ALA A 122 -19.77 23.81 3.21
N ARG A 123 -19.65 24.98 3.89
CA ARG A 123 -20.58 26.16 3.99
C ARG A 123 -21.52 26.22 5.21
N PRO A 124 -21.86 27.43 5.73
CA PRO A 124 -21.91 28.77 5.09
C PRO A 124 -20.57 29.44 4.82
#